data_AF-A0A2X3C833-F1
#
_entry.id   AF-A0A2X3C833-F1
#
_cell.length_a   1.000
_cell.length_b   1.000
_cell.length_c   1.000
_cell.angle_alpha   90.00
_cell.angle_beta   90.00
_cell.angle_gamma   90.00
#
_symmetry.space_group_name_H-M   'P 1'
#
loop_
_entity.id
_entity.type
_entity.pdbx_description
1 polymer ?
#
loop_
_entity_poly.entity_id
_entity_poly.type
_entity_poly.pdbx_seq_one_letter_code
_entity_poly.pdbx_strand_id
1 'polypeptide(L)'
;MDNNSEVSEDLEEDYKLFKIADIYNFAKEADFDDIKFILESAKMNEKVSEEGLKGDYGLQVGSKIIQKGNFNLFSNDASNKIIAASAAASDARMDGCAMPIMTTAGSGNQGIACSIPVAQTARLLDKSEEELARALVLSNLVTIRIKNTWEDFLLYAVQE
;
A
#
# COMPACT_ATOMS: atom_id res chain seq x y z
N MET A 1 14.85 23.74 -47.20
CA MET A 1 15.84 22.69 -46.90
C MET A 1 15.62 22.35 -45.45
N ASP A 2 14.83 21.30 -45.31
CA ASP A 2 14.29 20.77 -44.07
C ASP A 2 15.43 20.31 -43.16
N ASN A 3 15.38 20.71 -41.90
CA ASN A 3 16.15 20.08 -40.83
C ASN A 3 15.14 19.64 -39.77
N ASN A 4 14.28 18.71 -40.20
CA ASN A 4 13.34 17.98 -39.37
C ASN A 4 13.72 16.50 -39.49
N SER A 5 14.59 16.01 -38.61
CA SER A 5 14.79 14.59 -38.31
C SER A 5 15.80 14.48 -37.18
N GLU A 6 15.55 13.52 -36.29
CA GLU A 6 16.32 13.18 -35.08
C GLU A 6 15.97 13.98 -33.82
N VAL A 7 14.67 14.09 -33.52
CA VAL A 7 14.24 13.91 -32.12
C VAL A 7 14.20 12.39 -31.92
N SER A 8 15.23 11.89 -31.26
CA SER A 8 15.54 10.51 -30.95
C SER A 8 14.33 9.69 -30.50
N GLU A 9 14.16 8.50 -31.11
CA GLU A 9 13.28 7.39 -30.71
C GLU A 9 13.56 6.86 -29.27
N ASP A 10 14.50 7.46 -28.54
CA ASP A 10 14.98 7.03 -27.21
C ASP A 10 14.11 7.46 -26.02
N LEU A 11 12.94 8.08 -26.23
CA LEU A 11 12.00 8.43 -25.14
C LEU A 11 10.85 7.42 -24.96
N GLU A 12 10.69 6.44 -25.85
CA GLU A 12 9.59 5.46 -25.77
C GLU A 12 9.91 4.18 -24.97
N GLU A 13 11.17 3.90 -24.63
CA GLU A 13 11.54 2.61 -24.01
C GLU A 13 11.38 2.51 -22.49
N ASP A 14 11.24 3.62 -21.75
CA ASP A 14 11.42 3.62 -20.29
C ASP A 14 10.13 3.38 -19.46
N TYR A 15 8.98 3.17 -20.11
CA TYR A 15 7.68 2.94 -19.44
C TYR A 15 7.05 1.58 -19.77
N LYS A 16 7.86 0.53 -19.99
CA LYS A 16 7.32 -0.84 -19.95
C LYS A 16 6.95 -1.19 -18.50
N LEU A 17 5.77 -0.73 -18.09
CA LEU A 17 5.17 -1.11 -16.82
C LEU A 17 5.10 -2.63 -16.73
N PHE A 18 5.73 -3.20 -15.72
CA PHE A 18 5.73 -4.65 -15.47
C PHE A 18 4.31 -5.21 -15.59
N LYS A 19 4.18 -6.37 -16.24
CA LYS A 19 2.89 -7.06 -16.27
C LYS A 19 2.61 -7.57 -14.86
N ILE A 20 1.33 -7.69 -14.51
CA ILE A 20 0.92 -8.25 -13.21
C ILE A 20 1.52 -9.65 -12.99
N ALA A 21 1.66 -10.44 -14.06
CA ALA A 21 2.33 -11.74 -14.02
C ALA A 21 3.81 -11.64 -13.60
N ASP A 22 4.54 -10.65 -14.12
CA ASP A 22 5.96 -10.44 -13.78
C ASP A 22 6.11 -10.00 -12.33
N ILE A 23 5.23 -9.10 -11.86
CA ILE A 23 5.16 -8.66 -10.46
C ILE A 23 4.90 -9.85 -9.52
N TYR A 24 3.92 -10.69 -9.86
CA TYR A 24 3.59 -11.88 -9.08
C TYR A 24 4.76 -12.86 -9.01
N ASN A 25 5.39 -13.14 -10.15
CA ASN A 25 6.54 -14.03 -10.22
C ASN A 25 7.71 -13.49 -9.40
N PHE A 26 8.00 -12.19 -9.49
CA PHE A 26 9.05 -11.56 -8.69
C PHE A 26 8.76 -11.70 -7.18
N ALA A 27 7.56 -11.34 -6.73
CA ALA A 27 7.19 -11.44 -5.32
C ALA A 27 7.31 -12.89 -4.79
N LYS A 28 7.00 -13.88 -5.63
CA LYS A 28 7.03 -15.30 -5.26
C LYS A 28 8.43 -15.91 -5.26
N GLU A 29 9.31 -15.49 -6.17
CA GLU A 29 10.59 -16.17 -6.43
C GLU A 29 11.82 -15.39 -5.95
N ALA A 30 11.70 -14.09 -5.66
CA ALA A 30 12.82 -13.29 -5.15
C ALA A 30 13.41 -13.89 -3.86
N ASP A 31 14.73 -13.76 -3.68
CA ASP A 31 15.39 -14.16 -2.44
C ASP A 31 14.78 -13.37 -1.28
N PHE A 32 14.49 -14.05 -0.18
CA PHE A 32 13.92 -13.42 1.00
C PHE A 32 14.83 -12.30 1.54
N ASP A 33 16.14 -12.49 1.51
CA ASP A 33 17.09 -11.50 2.02
C ASP A 33 17.07 -10.19 1.23
N ASP A 34 16.72 -10.25 -0.06
CA ASP A 34 16.58 -9.08 -0.93
C ASP A 34 15.26 -8.34 -0.72
N ILE A 35 14.23 -8.99 -0.18
CA ILE A 35 12.89 -8.39 -0.01
C ILE A 35 12.50 -8.14 1.44
N LYS A 36 13.18 -8.73 2.43
CA LYS A 36 12.82 -8.63 3.87
C LYS A 36 12.76 -7.19 4.38
N PHE A 37 13.44 -6.24 3.73
CA PHE A 37 13.37 -4.82 4.09
C PHE A 37 11.93 -4.27 4.07
N ILE A 38 11.05 -4.86 3.24
CA ILE A 38 9.66 -4.42 3.10
C ILE A 38 8.87 -4.60 4.40
N LEU A 39 9.31 -5.48 5.30
CA LEU A 39 8.68 -5.71 6.60
C LEU A 39 8.67 -4.46 7.48
N GLU A 40 9.65 -3.56 7.30
CA GLU A 40 9.66 -2.28 8.02
C GLU A 40 8.47 -1.39 7.61
N SER A 41 7.96 -1.52 6.37
CA SER A 41 6.76 -0.79 5.93
C SER A 41 5.53 -1.16 6.75
N ALA A 42 5.34 -2.45 7.05
CA ALA A 42 4.26 -2.93 7.88
C ALA A 42 4.43 -2.42 9.31
N LYS A 43 5.61 -2.61 9.89
CA LYS A 43 5.92 -2.19 11.26
C LYS A 43 5.76 -0.68 11.48
N MET A 44 6.20 0.17 10.54
CA MET A 44 6.03 1.61 10.65
C MET A 44 4.55 2.00 10.57
N ASN A 45 3.82 1.45 9.60
CA ASN A 45 2.43 1.82 9.38
C ASN A 45 1.48 1.26 10.47
N GLU A 46 1.78 0.07 11.01
CA GLU A 46 1.08 -0.51 12.17
C GLU A 46 1.26 0.35 13.42
N LYS A 47 2.44 0.91 13.67
CA LYS A 47 2.63 1.86 14.78
C LYS A 47 1.75 3.11 14.65
N VAL A 48 1.60 3.65 13.44
CA VAL A 48 0.68 4.77 13.18
C VAL A 48 -0.78 4.35 13.39
N SER A 49 -1.12 3.13 13.00
CA SER A 49 -2.45 2.54 13.26
C SER A 49 -2.76 2.44 14.75
N GLU A 50 -1.83 1.90 15.53
CA GLU A 50 -1.95 1.77 16.98
C GLU A 50 -2.12 3.13 17.65
N GLU A 51 -1.38 4.15 17.20
CA GLU A 51 -1.54 5.53 17.66
C GLU A 51 -2.92 6.08 17.31
N GLY A 52 -3.37 5.88 16.05
CA GLY A 52 -4.70 6.29 15.59
C GLY A 52 -5.86 5.64 16.35
N LEU A 53 -5.66 4.42 16.87
CA LEU A 53 -6.67 3.72 17.68
C LEU A 53 -6.71 4.21 19.13
N LYS A 54 -5.60 4.75 19.64
CA LYS A 54 -5.47 5.25 21.03
C LYS A 54 -5.84 6.72 21.16
N GLY A 55 -5.50 7.52 20.15
CA GLY A 55 -5.70 8.96 20.15
C GLY A 55 -7.03 9.42 19.58
N ASP A 56 -7.30 10.71 19.76
CA ASP A 56 -8.47 11.40 19.19
C ASP A 56 -8.13 12.01 17.83
N TYR A 57 -7.84 11.17 16.85
CA TYR A 57 -7.46 11.63 15.51
C TYR A 57 -8.63 11.65 14.53
N GLY A 58 -8.73 12.73 13.75
CA GLY A 58 -9.62 12.84 12.60
C GLY A 58 -11.08 12.46 12.91
N LEU A 59 -11.65 11.56 12.10
CA LEU A 59 -13.03 11.10 12.28
C LEU A 59 -13.15 9.91 13.25
N GLN A 60 -12.03 9.38 13.74
CA GLN A 60 -11.95 8.23 14.64
C GLN A 60 -12.72 7.01 14.11
N VAL A 61 -12.67 6.78 12.80
CA VAL A 61 -13.45 5.74 12.12
C VAL A 61 -13.07 4.36 12.68
N GLY A 62 -11.77 4.09 12.83
CA GLY A 62 -11.28 2.82 13.36
C GLY A 62 -11.78 2.55 14.78
N SER A 63 -11.63 3.51 15.69
CA SER A 63 -12.11 3.40 17.07
C SER A 63 -13.61 3.18 17.15
N LYS A 64 -14.40 3.87 16.30
CA LYS A 64 -15.85 3.69 16.21
C LYS A 64 -16.26 2.30 15.70
N ILE A 65 -15.52 1.72 14.75
CA ILE A 65 -15.76 0.35 14.26
C ILE A 65 -15.54 -0.66 15.39
N ILE A 66 -14.44 -0.52 16.14
CA ILE A 66 -14.14 -1.41 17.28
C ILE A 66 -15.19 -1.28 18.38
N GLN A 67 -15.58 -0.06 18.74
CA GLN A 67 -16.59 0.19 19.78
C GLN A 67 -17.98 -0.35 19.40
N LYS A 68 -18.34 -0.30 18.10
CA LYS A 68 -19.61 -0.84 17.58
C LYS A 68 -19.57 -2.36 17.35
N GLY A 69 -18.41 -3.00 17.44
CA GLY A 69 -18.15 -4.41 17.16
C GLY A 69 -18.79 -5.44 18.12
N ASN A 70 -19.55 -5.00 19.13
CA ASN A 70 -20.33 -5.89 20.01
C ASN A 70 -21.61 -6.48 19.37
N PHE A 71 -21.84 -6.30 18.06
CA PHE A 71 -22.94 -6.95 17.34
C PHE A 71 -22.45 -8.18 16.54
N ASN A 72 -22.75 -9.37 17.07
CA ASN A 72 -22.73 -10.71 16.46
C ASN A 72 -21.39 -11.39 16.12
N LEU A 73 -20.64 -11.66 17.19
CA LEU A 73 -19.81 -12.81 17.60
C LEU A 73 -19.13 -13.82 16.65
N PHE A 74 -19.43 -14.01 15.35
CA PHE A 74 -18.71 -15.08 14.58
C PHE A 74 -18.42 -14.86 13.10
N SER A 75 -18.83 -13.76 12.46
CA SER A 75 -18.57 -13.57 11.02
C SER A 75 -17.82 -12.31 10.59
N ASN A 76 -17.49 -11.39 11.51
CA ASN A 76 -17.00 -10.06 11.11
C ASN A 76 -15.85 -9.45 11.95
N ASP A 77 -15.33 -10.15 12.97
CA ASP A 77 -14.33 -9.58 13.88
C ASP A 77 -12.97 -9.33 13.19
N ALA A 78 -12.49 -10.30 12.41
CA ALA A 78 -11.24 -10.18 11.66
C ALA A 78 -11.27 -9.03 10.63
N SER A 79 -12.31 -8.98 9.81
CA SER A 79 -12.50 -7.92 8.81
C SER A 79 -12.64 -6.55 9.46
N ASN A 80 -13.43 -6.45 10.54
CA ASN A 80 -13.59 -5.20 11.28
C ASN A 80 -12.27 -4.71 11.89
N LYS A 81 -11.44 -5.61 12.43
CA LYS A 81 -10.10 -5.27 12.94
C LYS A 81 -9.19 -4.73 11.84
N ILE A 82 -9.16 -5.38 10.68
CA ILE A 82 -8.35 -4.95 9.53
C ILE A 82 -8.80 -3.57 9.03
N ILE A 83 -10.11 -3.38 8.86
CA ILE A 83 -10.68 -2.10 8.41
C ILE A 83 -10.41 -1.01 9.46
N ALA A 84 -10.62 -1.32 10.74
CA ALA A 84 -10.40 -0.37 11.82
C ALA A 84 -8.94 0.07 11.91
N ALA A 85 -8.00 -0.87 11.82
CA ALA A 85 -6.57 -0.57 11.82
C ALA A 85 -6.18 0.34 10.65
N SER A 86 -6.67 0.03 9.45
CA SER A 86 -6.38 0.81 8.24
C SER A 86 -6.96 2.23 8.33
N ALA A 87 -8.22 2.34 8.80
CA ALA A 87 -8.89 3.62 8.95
C ALA A 87 -8.23 4.49 10.03
N ALA A 88 -7.85 3.90 11.16
CA ALA A 88 -7.17 4.60 12.25
C ALA A 88 -5.82 5.18 11.81
N ALA A 89 -5.02 4.43 11.05
CA ALA A 89 -3.77 4.94 10.51
C ALA A 89 -4.01 6.12 9.54
N SER A 90 -5.04 6.04 8.70
CA SER A 90 -5.42 7.12 7.79
C SER A 90 -5.90 8.35 8.54
N ASP A 91 -6.75 8.20 9.56
CA ASP A 91 -7.21 9.30 10.42
C ASP A 91 -6.02 9.98 11.10
N ALA A 92 -5.15 9.21 11.77
CA ALA A 92 -3.94 9.72 12.41
C ALA A 92 -3.02 10.47 11.43
N ARG A 93 -2.78 9.89 10.25
CA ARG A 93 -1.93 10.52 9.23
C ARG A 93 -2.53 11.82 8.70
N MET A 94 -3.82 11.81 8.39
CA MET A 94 -4.49 12.98 7.80
C MET A 94 -4.66 14.12 8.81
N ASP A 95 -4.76 13.78 10.09
CA ASP A 95 -4.88 14.73 11.19
C ASP A 95 -3.51 15.21 11.74
N GLY A 96 -2.41 14.84 11.06
CA GLY A 96 -1.08 15.39 11.33
C GLY A 96 -0.28 14.68 12.42
N CYS A 97 -0.54 13.39 12.67
CA CYS A 97 0.30 12.56 13.54
C CYS A 97 1.79 12.70 13.17
N ALA A 98 2.62 12.95 14.18
CA ALA A 98 4.06 13.22 14.02
C ALA A 98 4.90 11.97 13.77
N MET A 99 4.31 10.78 13.87
CA MET A 99 5.00 9.52 13.63
C MET A 99 5.35 9.36 12.14
N PRO A 100 6.54 8.83 11.81
CA PRO A 100 6.91 8.59 10.43
C PRO A 100 6.02 7.50 9.84
N ILE A 101 5.69 7.64 8.55
CA ILE A 101 4.89 6.67 7.81
C ILE A 101 5.61 6.23 6.55
N MET A 102 5.55 4.93 6.25
CA MET A 102 6.09 4.44 4.99
C MET A 102 5.08 4.70 3.88
N THR A 103 5.52 5.42 2.86
CA THR A 103 4.74 5.75 1.67
C THR A 103 4.88 4.68 0.60
N THR A 104 3.87 4.54 -0.24
CA THR A 104 3.95 3.79 -1.50
C THR A 104 3.53 4.73 -2.61
N ALA A 105 4.27 4.74 -3.73
CA ALA A 105 4.08 5.63 -4.87
C ALA A 105 3.86 7.12 -4.47
N GLY A 106 4.65 7.59 -3.50
CA GLY A 106 4.65 8.98 -3.04
C GLY A 106 3.52 9.36 -2.06
N SER A 107 2.64 8.44 -1.67
CA SER A 107 1.53 8.73 -0.75
C SER A 107 1.55 7.85 0.51
N GLY A 108 1.45 8.50 1.67
CA GLY A 108 1.35 7.80 2.96
C GLY A 108 0.06 6.97 3.09
N ASN A 109 -1.07 7.49 2.59
CA ASN A 109 -2.34 6.75 2.62
C ASN A 109 -2.34 5.57 1.64
N GLN A 110 -1.61 5.65 0.53
CA GLN A 110 -1.38 4.47 -0.33
C GLN A 110 -0.49 3.44 0.37
N GLY A 111 0.55 3.90 1.08
CA GLY A 111 1.34 3.06 1.98
C GLY A 111 0.48 2.33 2.99
N ILE A 112 -0.39 3.03 3.71
CA ILE A 112 -1.37 2.44 4.64
C ILE A 112 -2.25 1.40 3.93
N ALA A 113 -2.89 1.78 2.82
CA ALA A 113 -3.86 0.94 2.13
C ALA A 113 -3.26 -0.36 1.59
N CYS A 114 -1.99 -0.33 1.15
CA CYS A 114 -1.34 -1.52 0.59
C CYS A 114 -0.59 -2.37 1.65
N SER A 115 -0.29 -1.83 2.83
CA SER A 115 0.50 -2.55 3.85
C SER A 115 -0.32 -3.04 5.03
N ILE A 116 -1.22 -2.21 5.61
CA ILE A 116 -1.91 -2.56 6.86
C ILE A 116 -2.86 -3.75 6.67
N PRO A 117 -3.73 -3.79 5.64
CA PRO A 117 -4.60 -4.94 5.44
C PRO A 117 -3.83 -6.25 5.25
N VAL A 118 -2.71 -6.19 4.53
CA VAL A 118 -1.84 -7.34 4.29
C VAL A 118 -1.17 -7.81 5.58
N ALA A 119 -0.59 -6.89 6.35
CA ALA A 119 0.07 -7.19 7.61
C ALA A 119 -0.91 -7.79 8.62
N GLN A 120 -2.05 -7.14 8.85
CA GLN A 120 -3.08 -7.62 9.78
C GLN A 120 -3.62 -8.99 9.36
N THR A 121 -3.85 -9.22 8.06
CA THR A 121 -4.29 -10.53 7.56
C THR A 121 -3.22 -11.61 7.80
N ALA A 122 -1.95 -11.31 7.52
CA ALA A 122 -0.85 -12.25 7.77
C ALA A 122 -0.73 -12.63 9.24
N ARG A 123 -0.88 -11.65 10.16
CA ARG A 123 -0.89 -11.91 11.61
C ARG A 123 -2.08 -12.76 12.05
N LEU A 124 -3.28 -12.47 11.54
CA LEU A 124 -4.48 -13.24 11.85
C LEU A 124 -4.40 -14.70 11.38
N LEU A 125 -3.67 -14.95 10.29
CA LEU A 125 -3.47 -16.28 9.72
C LEU A 125 -2.17 -16.96 10.18
N ASP A 126 -1.47 -16.39 11.17
CA ASP A 126 -0.19 -16.87 11.71
C ASP A 126 0.86 -17.16 10.62
N LYS A 127 1.01 -16.23 9.68
CA LYS A 127 1.94 -16.35 8.56
C LYS A 127 3.36 -15.98 8.96
N SER A 128 4.32 -16.64 8.31
CA SER A 128 5.74 -16.35 8.49
C SER A 128 6.11 -14.94 7.99
N GLU A 129 7.23 -14.41 8.48
CA GLU A 129 7.78 -13.13 8.00
C GLU A 129 8.09 -13.16 6.50
N GLU A 130 8.51 -14.31 5.96
CA GLU A 130 8.75 -14.46 4.52
C GLU A 130 7.43 -14.39 3.73
N GLU A 131 6.38 -15.11 4.15
CA GLU A 131 5.06 -15.00 3.52
C GLU A 131 4.51 -13.58 3.57
N LEU A 132 4.68 -12.88 4.70
CA LEU A 132 4.31 -11.47 4.84
C LEU A 132 5.12 -10.57 3.89
N ALA A 133 6.45 -10.74 3.83
CA ALA A 133 7.31 -9.96 2.94
C ALA A 133 6.89 -10.11 1.48
N ARG A 134 6.66 -11.35 1.03
CA ARG A 134 6.21 -11.63 -0.34
C ARG A 134 4.84 -10.99 -0.63
N ALA A 135 3.89 -11.08 0.30
CA ALA A 135 2.59 -10.44 0.16
C ALA A 135 2.68 -8.91 0.11
N LEU A 136 3.55 -8.30 0.92
CA LEU A 136 3.78 -6.85 0.92
C LEU A 136 4.46 -6.38 -0.36
N VAL A 137 5.44 -7.12 -0.89
CA VAL A 137 6.08 -6.82 -2.18
C VAL A 137 5.03 -6.81 -3.29
N LEU A 138 4.21 -7.86 -3.36
CA LEU A 138 3.13 -7.95 -4.35
C LEU A 138 2.19 -6.74 -4.24
N SER A 139 1.70 -6.45 -3.04
CA SER A 139 0.76 -5.35 -2.80
C SER A 139 1.34 -3.98 -3.16
N ASN A 140 2.60 -3.73 -2.80
CA ASN A 140 3.29 -2.48 -3.11
C ASN A 140 3.53 -2.31 -4.61
N LEU A 141 4.05 -3.34 -5.28
CA LEU A 141 4.32 -3.28 -6.71
C LEU A 141 3.05 -3.14 -7.54
N VAL A 142 1.96 -3.80 -7.15
CA VAL A 142 0.63 -3.60 -7.78
C VAL A 142 0.14 -2.16 -7.56
N THR A 143 0.31 -1.60 -6.37
CA THR A 143 -0.05 -0.20 -6.07
C THR A 143 0.73 0.78 -6.95
N ILE A 144 2.04 0.59 -7.07
CA ILE A 144 2.92 1.39 -7.94
C ILE A 144 2.48 1.26 -9.41
N ARG A 145 2.24 0.04 -9.88
CA ARG A 145 1.77 -0.23 -11.25
C ARG A 145 0.47 0.51 -11.55
N ILE A 146 -0.53 0.41 -10.67
CA ILE A 146 -1.82 1.09 -10.85
C ILE A 146 -1.59 2.60 -10.95
N LYS A 147 -0.81 3.19 -10.03
CA LYS A 147 -0.53 4.63 -10.00
C LYS A 147 0.10 5.14 -11.31
N ASN A 148 1.11 4.45 -11.82
CA ASN A 148 1.77 4.85 -13.07
C ASN A 148 0.85 4.69 -14.29
N THR A 149 -0.03 3.68 -14.30
CA THR A 149 -1.01 3.49 -15.39
C THR A 149 -1.91 4.71 -15.57
N TRP A 150 -2.31 5.35 -14.47
CA TRP A 150 -3.16 6.54 -14.51
C TRP A 150 -2.42 7.78 -15.04
N GLU A 151 -1.13 7.90 -14.74
CA GLU A 151 -0.31 9.01 -15.21
C GLU A 151 -0.09 8.92 -16.72
N ASP A 152 0.19 7.72 -17.23
CA ASP A 152 0.25 7.45 -18.66
C ASP A 152 -1.08 7.78 -19.34
N PHE A 153 -2.21 7.31 -18.78
CA PHE A 153 -3.54 7.59 -19.34
C PHE A 153 -3.85 9.08 -19.41
N LEU A 154 -3.51 9.86 -18.38
CA LEU A 154 -3.71 11.31 -18.38
C LEU A 154 -2.80 12.02 -19.39
N LEU A 155 -1.55 11.57 -19.56
CA LEU A 155 -0.67 12.07 -20.60
C LEU A 155 -1.25 11.83 -22.00
N TYR A 156 -1.82 10.64 -22.24
CA TYR A 156 -2.49 10.32 -23.51
C TYR A 156 -3.82 11.08 -23.70
N ALA A 157 -4.60 11.28 -22.64
CA ALA A 157 -5.92 11.91 -22.73
C ALA A 157 -5.89 13.45 -22.79
N VAL A 158 -4.78 14.08 -22.39
CA VAL A 158 -4.60 15.56 -22.38
C VAL A 158 -3.76 16.05 -23.57
N GLN A 159 -3.36 15.15 -24.49
CA GLN A 159 -2.66 15.48 -25.74
C GLN A 159 -3.59 15.91 -26.91
N GLU A 160 -4.83 16.34 -26.63
CA GLU A 160 -5.72 17.04 -27.59
C GLU A 160 -5.85 18.53 -27.27
#